data_AF-A0A7Y1XML4-F1
#
_entry.id   AF-A0A7Y1XML4-F1
#
_cell.length_a   1.000
_cell.length_b   1.000
_cell.length_c   1.000
_cell.angle_alpha   90.00
_cell.angle_beta   90.00
_cell.angle_gamma   90.00
#
_symmetry.space_group_name_H-M   'P 1'
#
loop_
_entity.id
_entity.type
_entity.pdbx_description
1 polymer ?
#
loop_
_entity_poly.entity_id
_entity_poly.type
_entity_poly.pdbx_seq_one_letter_code
_entity_poly.pdbx_strand_id
1 'polypeptide(L)' 'TPILLLDDIFDKLDESRVAHIISLVEDDNFGQIFISDTHAERTERIIKEIHQTYKIFPL' A
#
# COMPACT_ATOMS: atom_id res chain seq x y z
N THR A 1 -5.51 14.91 9.33
CA THR A 1 -4.59 14.64 8.20
C THR A 1 -5.35 13.88 7.13
N PRO A 2 -4.99 14.04 5.85
CA PRO A 2 -5.65 13.34 4.75
C PRO A 2 -5.39 11.83 4.82
N ILE A 3 -6.39 11.04 4.43
CA ILE A 3 -6.32 9.58 4.31
C ILE A 3 -6.44 9.23 2.83
N LEU A 4 -5.55 8.36 2.35
CA LEU A 4 -5.61 7.78 1.01
C LEU A 4 -6.19 6.37 1.07
N LEU A 5 -7.25 6.12 0.32
CA LEU A 5 -7.87 4.79 0.19
C LEU A 5 -7.62 4.26 -1.22
N LEU A 6 -7.00 3.08 -1.31
CA LEU A 6 -6.74 2.39 -2.55
C LEU A 6 -7.50 1.06 -2.53
N ASP A 7 -8.50 0.94 -3.40
CA ASP A 7 -9.34 -0.24 -3.50
C ASP A 7 -8.85 -1.15 -4.63
N ASP A 8 -8.62 -2.43 -4.34
CA ASP A 8 -8.22 -3.49 -5.29
C ASP A 8 -7.06 -3.10 -6.22
N ILE A 9 -6.07 -2.42 -5.64
CA ILE A 9 -4.95 -1.78 -6.36
C ILE A 9 -4.13 -2.81 -7.14
N PHE A 10 -3.96 -4.01 -6.59
CA PHE A 10 -3.10 -5.05 -7.16
C PHE A 10 -3.71 -5.83 -8.32
N ASP A 11 -5.02 -5.71 -8.53
CA ASP A 11 -5.71 -6.25 -9.70
C ASP A 11 -5.60 -5.30 -10.91
N LYS A 12 -5.40 -3.99 -10.66
CA LYS A 12 -5.30 -2.96 -11.70
C LYS A 12 -3.86 -2.51 -12.00
N LEU A 13 -2.93 -2.78 -11.09
CA LEU A 13 -1.55 -2.31 -11.16
C LEU A 13 -0.56 -3.44 -10.92
N ASP A 14 0.52 -3.41 -11.70
CA ASP A 14 1.68 -4.27 -11.47
C ASP A 14 2.46 -3.87 -10.21
N GLU A 15 3.35 -4.75 -9.75
CA GLU A 15 4.13 -4.52 -8.51
C GLU A 15 4.94 -3.23 -8.55
N SER A 16 5.52 -2.88 -9.70
CA SER A 16 6.36 -1.69 -9.85
C SER A 16 5.56 -0.40 -9.66
N ARG A 17 4.32 -0.37 -10.16
CA ARG A 17 3.41 0.76 -9.99
C ARG A 17 2.95 0.90 -8.54
N VAL A 18 2.65 -0.22 -7.87
CA VAL A 18 2.25 -0.16 -6.46
C VAL A 18 3.39 0.33 -5.58
N ALA A 19 4.61 -0.18 -5.77
CA ALA A 19 5.78 0.31 -5.08
C ALA A 19 5.98 1.83 -5.29
N HIS A 20 5.80 2.31 -6.52
CA HIS A 20 5.90 3.72 -6.84
C HIS A 20 4.84 4.57 -6.11
N ILE A 21 3.58 4.13 -6.10
CA ILE A 21 2.51 4.83 -5.35
C ILE A 21 2.85 4.92 -3.87
N ILE A 22 3.34 3.84 -3.27
CA ILE A 22 3.66 3.87 -1.85
C ILE A 22 4.88 4.78 -1.57
N SER A 23 5.90 4.79 -2.44
CA SER A 23 7.02 5.74 -2.33
C SER A 23 6.59 7.21 -2.45
N LEU A 24 5.57 7.51 -3.25
CA LEU A 24 5.03 8.87 -3.38
C LEU A 24 4.29 9.32 -2.12
N VAL A 25 3.74 8.37 -1.36
CA VAL A 25 3.09 8.65 -0.08
C VAL A 25 4.10 8.77 1.05
N GLU A 26 5.24 8.07 0.96
CA GLU A 26 6.34 8.18 1.92
C GLU A 26 6.86 9.63 2.07
N ASP A 27 6.80 10.43 1.00
CA ASP A 27 7.34 11.80 0.93
C ASP A 27 6.51 12.87 1.70
N ASP A 28 6.02 12.52 2.89
CA ASP A 28 5.34 13.36 3.91
C ASP A 28 4.03 14.06 3.50
N ASN A 29 3.60 13.97 2.23
CA ASN A 29 2.39 14.64 1.75
C ASN A 29 1.09 13.90 2.12
N PHE A 30 1.17 12.62 2.48
CA PHE A 30 0.01 11.79 2.80
C PHE A 30 0.22 11.07 4.13
N GLY A 31 -0.70 11.28 5.08
CA GLY A 31 -0.50 10.83 6.46
C GLY A 31 -0.78 9.34 6.67
N GLN A 32 -1.89 8.82 6.14
CA GLN A 32 -2.30 7.42 6.36
C GLN A 32 -2.84 6.82 5.06
N ILE A 33 -2.42 5.60 4.74
CA ILE A 33 -2.92 4.81 3.61
C ILE A 33 -3.75 3.63 4.12
N PHE A 34 -4.87 3.37 3.46
CA PHE A 34 -5.56 2.09 3.51
C PHE A 34 -5.55 1.44 2.13
N ILE A 35 -5.16 0.16 2.10
CA ILE A 35 -5.09 -0.66 0.89
C ILE A 35 -6.00 -1.86 1.09
N SER A 36 -6.93 -2.09 0.15
CA SER A 36 -7.61 -3.37 0.03
C SER A 36 -6.95 -4.19 -1.10
N ASP A 37 -6.79 -5.48 -0.85
CA ASP A 37 -6.28 -6.43 -1.83
C ASP A 37 -6.91 -7.80 -1.56
N THR A 38 -7.05 -8.57 -2.63
CA THR A 38 -7.40 -9.98 -2.59
C THR A 38 -6.20 -10.88 -2.28
N HIS A 39 -4.96 -10.38 -2.42
CA HIS A 39 -3.72 -11.14 -2.25
C HIS A 39 -2.81 -10.62 -1.11
N ALA A 40 -3.17 -10.94 0.14
CA ALA A 40 -2.47 -10.46 1.33
C ALA A 40 -0.94 -10.68 1.35
N GLU A 41 -0.45 -11.85 0.89
CA GLU A 41 0.99 -12.19 0.90
C GLU A 41 1.81 -11.29 -0.03
N ARG A 42 1.26 -10.96 -1.21
CA ARG A 42 1.89 -10.06 -2.19
C ARG A 42 1.95 -8.63 -1.65
N THR A 43 0.84 -8.16 -1.11
CA THR A 43 0.75 -6.85 -0.43
C THR A 43 1.80 -6.77 0.69
N GLU A 44 1.88 -7.78 1.54
CA GLU A 44 2.82 -7.77 2.66
C GLU A 44 4.27 -7.73 2.19
N ARG A 45 4.64 -8.49 1.15
CA ARG A 45 6.00 -8.49 0.60
C ARG A 45 6.42 -7.09 0.16
N ILE A 46 5.55 -6.40 -0.57
CA ILE A 46 5.82 -5.05 -1.08
C ILE A 46 5.93 -4.07 0.08
N ILE A 47 5.00 -4.10 1.04
CA ILE A 47 5.03 -3.21 2.21
C ILE A 47 6.29 -3.43 3.07
N LYS A 48 6.78 -4.68 3.18
CA LYS A 48 8.04 -4.98 3.89
C LYS A 48 9.27 -4.34 3.24
N GLU A 49 9.30 -4.18 1.92
CA GLU A 49 10.43 -3.54 1.21
C GLU A 49 10.54 -2.04 1.50
N ILE A 50 9.42 -1.39 1.85
CA ILE A 50 9.28 0.05 2.05
C ILE A 50 9.54 0.48 3.50
N HIS A 51 9.90 -0.46 4.39
CA HIS A 51 10.30 -0.21 5.79
C HIS A 51 9.30 0.63 6.64
N GLN A 52 8.05 0.75 6.21
CA GLN A 52 7.00 1.49 6.89
C GLN A 52 6.32 0.62 7.96
N THR A 53 5.83 1.26 9.02
CA THR A 53 5.00 0.55 10.00
C THR A 53 3.64 0.27 9.40
N TYR A 54 3.24 -1.00 9.38
CA TYR A 54 1.98 -1.43 8.80
C TYR A 54 1.20 -2.33 9.75
N LYS A 55 -0.09 -2.45 9.49
CA LYS A 55 -0.98 -3.40 10.17
C LYS A 55 -1.90 -4.03 9.15
N ILE A 56 -1.89 -5.36 9.09
CA ILE A 56 -2.79 -6.14 8.23
C ILE A 56 -4.02 -6.54 9.04
N PHE A 57 -5.19 -6.38 8.43
CA PHE A 57 -6.47 -6.84 8.97
C PHE A 57 -6.97 -7.99 8.09
N PRO A 58 -6.81 -9.25 8.51
CA PRO A 58 -7.41 -10.37 7.80
C PRO A 58 -8.94 -10.34 7.94
N LEU A 59 -9.65 -10.78 6.89
CA LEU A 59 -11.10 -11.01 6.89
C LEU A 59 -11.47 -12.31 7.59
#